data_AF-V6HD42-F1
#
_entry.id   AF-V6HD42-F1
#
_cell.length_a   1.000
_cell.length_b   1.000
_cell.length_c   1.000
_cell.angle_alpha   90.00
_cell.angle_beta   90.00
_cell.angle_gamma   90.00
#
_symmetry.space_group_name_H-M   'P 1'
#
loop_
_entity.id
_entity.type
_entity.pdbx_description
1 polymer ?
#
loop_
_entity_poly.entity_id
_entity_poly.type
_entity_poly.pdbx_seq_one_letter_code
_entity_poly.pdbx_strand_id
1 'polypeptide(L)'
;MKFLKIYSDAFQQNWRYSIRPETILEIKPAIFLLRTLRIQGLYLITYIVFNLLVSFANWKKVQSFSSVMRTYYNEGKISFSMFLFNVFPWNLFTLVFSFLLAMLIAGSLSHIFLWLLGEERKSYFRILGITAISNFYILLSFFPILLLFNIAPASFREDTFKLVFFLSLNGIFLLAGFLLQAILFMKGLKSCFGLNTGKAVLTWSFPLALFVFLITISLK
;
A
#
# COMPACT_ATOMS: atom_id res chain seq x y z
N MET A 1 -7.82 -24.34 -12.69
CA MET A 1 -8.96 -23.88 -11.86
C MET A 1 -8.66 -23.70 -10.37
N LYS A 2 -7.93 -24.60 -9.69
CA LYS A 2 -7.65 -24.47 -8.23
C LYS A 2 -6.96 -23.15 -7.83
N PHE A 3 -6.02 -22.65 -8.62
CA PHE A 3 -5.32 -21.39 -8.33
C PHE A 3 -6.25 -20.17 -8.33
N LEU A 4 -7.06 -19.99 -9.38
CA LEU A 4 -8.04 -18.89 -9.47
C LEU A 4 -9.03 -18.90 -8.28
N LYS A 5 -9.41 -20.09 -7.82
CA LYS A 5 -10.27 -20.24 -6.65
C LYS A 5 -9.62 -19.68 -5.38
N ILE A 6 -8.33 -19.94 -5.13
CA ILE A 6 -7.61 -19.40 -3.97
C ILE A 6 -7.63 -17.87 -3.96
N TYR A 7 -7.41 -17.22 -5.10
CA TYR A 7 -7.43 -15.76 -5.21
C TYR A 7 -8.84 -15.19 -5.02
N SER A 8 -9.83 -15.82 -5.65
CA SER A 8 -11.24 -15.44 -5.51
C SER A 8 -11.70 -15.55 -4.06
N ASP A 9 -11.41 -16.67 -3.39
CA ASP A 9 -11.78 -16.91 -1.99
C ASP A 9 -11.08 -15.90 -1.08
N ALA A 10 -9.79 -15.60 -1.31
CA ALA A 10 -9.04 -14.60 -0.57
C ALA A 10 -9.60 -13.17 -0.75
N PHE A 11 -9.94 -12.80 -2.00
CA PHE A 11 -10.57 -11.51 -2.32
C PHE A 11 -11.93 -11.39 -1.64
N GLN A 12 -12.79 -12.39 -1.80
CA GLN A 12 -14.12 -12.43 -1.19
C GLN A 12 -14.05 -12.37 0.33
N GLN A 13 -13.07 -13.05 0.93
CA GLN A 13 -12.85 -13.00 2.37
C GLN A 13 -12.45 -11.58 2.83
N ASN A 14 -11.52 -10.91 2.12
CA ASN A 14 -11.14 -9.53 2.43
C ASN A 14 -12.33 -8.57 2.23
N TRP A 15 -13.06 -8.74 1.13
CA TRP A 15 -14.27 -7.98 0.83
C TRP A 15 -15.34 -8.14 1.92
N ARG A 16 -15.54 -9.37 2.42
CA ARG A 16 -16.46 -9.65 3.54
C ARG A 16 -16.05 -8.90 4.80
N TYR A 17 -14.78 -8.93 5.20
CA TYR A 17 -14.30 -8.15 6.35
C TYR A 17 -14.45 -6.64 6.14
N SER A 18 -14.30 -6.17 4.91
CA SER A 18 -14.40 -4.75 4.55
C SER A 18 -15.85 -4.25 4.57
N ILE A 19 -16.78 -5.00 4.02
CA ILE A 19 -18.20 -4.62 3.92
C ILE A 19 -19.00 -4.97 5.17
N ARG A 20 -18.63 -6.03 5.88
CA ARG A 20 -19.28 -6.50 7.11
C ARG A 20 -18.25 -6.61 8.26
N PRO A 21 -17.65 -5.50 8.71
CA PRO A 21 -16.60 -5.52 9.74
C PRO A 21 -17.09 -6.03 11.11
N GLU A 22 -18.40 -6.10 11.36
CA GLU A 22 -18.98 -6.81 12.49
C GLU A 22 -18.54 -8.28 12.57
N THR A 23 -18.30 -8.92 11.43
CA THR A 23 -17.80 -10.31 11.36
C THR A 23 -16.38 -10.47 11.91
N ILE A 24 -15.62 -9.37 12.07
CA ILE A 24 -14.29 -9.37 12.69
C ILE A 24 -14.40 -9.65 14.21
N LEU A 25 -15.52 -9.25 14.83
CA LEU A 25 -15.75 -9.45 16.26
C LEU A 25 -16.01 -10.91 16.62
N GLU A 26 -16.50 -11.71 15.67
CA GLU A 26 -16.76 -13.15 15.81
C GLU A 26 -15.46 -13.99 15.89
N ILE A 27 -14.31 -13.38 15.57
CA ILE A 27 -13.03 -14.08 15.42
C ILE A 27 -12.03 -13.57 16.45
N LYS A 28 -11.17 -14.47 16.95
CA LYS A 28 -10.05 -14.07 17.81
C LYS A 28 -9.13 -13.08 17.07
N PRO A 29 -8.69 -11.97 17.72
CA PRO A 29 -7.88 -10.94 17.08
C PRO A 29 -6.63 -11.44 16.33
N ALA A 30 -5.87 -12.36 16.93
CA ALA A 30 -4.66 -12.91 16.31
C ALA A 30 -4.98 -13.75 15.06
N ILE A 31 -6.08 -14.50 15.07
CA ILE A 31 -6.52 -15.30 13.91
C ILE A 31 -6.97 -14.37 12.78
N PHE A 32 -7.70 -13.30 13.11
CA PHE A 32 -8.07 -12.27 12.14
C PHE A 32 -6.83 -11.68 11.47
N LEU A 33 -5.87 -11.17 12.26
CA LEU A 33 -4.62 -10.61 11.73
C LEU A 33 -3.86 -11.61 10.84
N LEU A 34 -3.73 -12.86 11.28
CA LEU A 34 -3.05 -13.89 10.50
C LEU A 34 -3.75 -14.14 9.15
N ARG A 35 -5.08 -14.20 9.13
CA ARG A 35 -5.87 -14.37 7.89
C ARG A 35 -5.67 -13.19 6.95
N THR A 36 -5.69 -11.97 7.46
CA THR A 36 -5.53 -10.76 6.64
C THR A 36 -4.10 -10.65 6.10
N LEU A 37 -3.09 -10.99 6.89
CA LEU A 37 -1.70 -11.04 6.44
C LEU A 37 -1.46 -12.13 5.38
N ARG A 38 -2.14 -13.29 5.48
CA ARG A 38 -2.08 -14.33 4.43
C ARG A 38 -2.67 -13.84 3.11
N ILE A 39 -3.82 -13.15 3.16
CA ILE A 39 -4.41 -12.55 1.96
C ILE A 39 -3.47 -11.49 1.38
N GLN A 40 -2.96 -10.58 2.21
CA GLN A 40 -2.02 -9.55 1.78
C GLN A 40 -0.76 -10.15 1.15
N GLY A 41 -0.18 -11.16 1.81
CA GLY A 41 1.00 -11.88 1.35
C GLY A 41 0.78 -12.59 0.02
N LEU A 42 -0.38 -13.22 -0.18
CA LEU A 42 -0.73 -13.84 -1.47
C LEU A 42 -0.60 -12.82 -2.60
N TYR A 43 -1.30 -11.68 -2.51
CA TYR A 43 -1.31 -10.67 -3.58
C TYR A 43 0.01 -9.91 -3.69
N LEU A 44 0.73 -9.69 -2.59
CA LEU A 44 2.02 -9.03 -2.59
C LEU A 44 3.09 -9.89 -3.27
N ILE A 45 3.10 -11.21 -3.01
CA ILE A 45 3.97 -12.16 -3.70
C ILE A 45 3.62 -12.18 -5.20
N THR A 46 2.34 -12.20 -5.56
CA THR A 46 1.92 -12.11 -6.96
C THR A 46 2.43 -10.84 -7.63
N TYR A 47 2.31 -9.69 -6.95
CA TYR A 47 2.81 -8.41 -7.45
C TYR A 47 4.32 -8.46 -7.69
N ILE A 48 5.10 -9.00 -6.73
CA ILE A 48 6.55 -9.16 -6.87
C ILE A 48 6.90 -10.05 -8.06
N VAL A 49 6.30 -11.25 -8.13
CA VAL A 49 6.56 -12.21 -9.22
C VAL A 49 6.21 -11.59 -10.57
N PHE A 50 5.06 -10.93 -10.67
CA PHE A 50 4.63 -10.29 -11.91
C PHE A 50 5.56 -9.14 -12.31
N ASN A 51 5.97 -8.30 -11.36
CA ASN A 51 6.92 -7.21 -11.61
C ASN A 51 8.29 -7.73 -12.07
N LEU A 52 8.80 -8.80 -11.44
CA LEU A 52 10.02 -9.48 -11.87
C LEU A 52 9.90 -9.99 -13.31
N LEU A 53 8.81 -10.70 -13.65
CA LEU A 53 8.58 -11.22 -15.00
C LEU A 53 8.53 -10.10 -16.05
N VAL A 54 7.79 -9.02 -15.76
CA VAL A 54 7.71 -7.84 -16.65
C VAL A 54 9.06 -7.16 -16.81
N SER A 55 9.84 -7.05 -15.74
CA SER A 55 11.18 -6.46 -15.76
C SER A 55 12.18 -7.32 -16.54
N PHE A 56 12.10 -8.65 -16.41
CA PHE A 56 12.91 -9.58 -17.21
C PHE A 56 12.53 -9.55 -18.69
N ALA A 57 11.25 -9.46 -19.02
CA ALA A 57 10.80 -9.28 -20.41
C ALA A 57 11.35 -7.97 -21.03
N ASN A 58 11.61 -6.95 -20.21
CA ASN A 58 12.14 -5.65 -20.61
C ASN A 58 13.61 -5.43 -20.20
N TRP A 59 14.39 -6.51 -20.02
CA TRP A 59 15.71 -6.47 -19.38
C TRP A 59 16.68 -5.43 -19.96
N LYS A 60 16.75 -5.29 -21.30
CA LYS A 60 17.65 -4.30 -21.94
C LYS A 60 17.33 -2.87 -21.50
N LYS A 61 16.04 -2.51 -21.45
CA LYS A 61 15.60 -1.18 -21.00
C LYS A 61 15.94 -0.98 -19.51
N VAL A 62 15.66 -1.99 -18.69
CA VAL A 62 15.94 -1.97 -17.25
C VAL A 62 17.44 -1.80 -16.96
N GLN A 63 18.31 -2.50 -17.70
CA GLN A 63 19.76 -2.35 -17.56
C GLN A 63 20.23 -0.95 -17.99
N SER A 64 19.75 -0.45 -19.13
CA SER A 64 20.13 0.88 -19.61
C SER A 64 19.81 1.97 -18.58
N PHE A 65 18.59 1.96 -18.02
CA PHE A 65 18.19 2.90 -16.99
C PHE A 65 18.98 2.73 -15.68
N SER A 66 19.16 1.49 -15.23
CA SER A 66 19.95 1.18 -14.03
C SER A 66 21.40 1.64 -14.14
N SER A 67 21.99 1.58 -15.34
CA SER A 67 23.35 2.05 -15.58
C SER A 67 23.48 3.56 -15.41
N VAL A 68 22.54 4.33 -15.98
CA VAL A 68 22.49 5.80 -15.83
C VAL A 68 22.34 6.20 -14.38
N MET A 69 21.41 5.57 -13.65
CA MET A 69 21.20 5.88 -12.23
C MET A 69 22.39 5.51 -11.36
N ARG A 70 23.12 4.43 -11.70
CA ARG A 70 24.37 4.07 -11.01
C ARG A 70 25.46 5.12 -11.25
N THR A 71 25.60 5.62 -12.48
CA THR A 71 26.54 6.72 -12.77
C THR A 71 26.20 7.96 -11.96
N TYR A 72 24.92 8.38 -11.92
CA TYR A 72 24.50 9.52 -11.11
C TYR A 72 24.74 9.34 -9.62
N TYR A 73 24.57 8.12 -9.10
CA TYR A 73 24.88 7.84 -7.70
C TYR A 73 26.39 7.93 -7.42
N ASN A 74 27.22 7.34 -8.28
CA ASN A 74 28.67 7.37 -8.13
C ASN A 74 29.24 8.79 -8.27
N GLU A 75 28.62 9.64 -9.07
CA GLU A 75 28.94 11.07 -9.22
C GLU A 75 28.39 11.93 -8.06
N GLY A 76 27.68 11.35 -7.10
CA GLY A 76 27.09 12.07 -5.96
C GLY A 76 25.88 12.94 -6.33
N LYS A 77 25.31 12.78 -7.53
CA LYS A 77 24.17 13.58 -8.01
C LYS A 77 22.83 13.15 -7.42
N ILE A 78 22.73 11.91 -6.94
CA ILE A 78 21.53 11.37 -6.31
C ILE A 78 21.87 10.72 -4.96
N SER A 79 20.93 10.79 -4.01
CA SER A 79 21.06 10.13 -2.71
C SER A 79 20.94 8.60 -2.83
N PHE A 80 21.41 7.88 -1.80
CA PHE A 80 21.23 6.43 -1.72
C PHE A 80 19.75 6.01 -1.74
N SER A 81 18.86 6.79 -1.11
CA SER A 81 17.43 6.52 -1.16
C SER A 81 16.89 6.65 -2.60
N MET A 82 17.24 7.73 -3.31
CA MET A 82 16.86 7.89 -4.72
C MET A 82 17.42 6.74 -5.57
N PHE A 83 18.65 6.29 -5.33
CA PHE A 83 19.23 5.14 -6.02
C PHE A 83 18.39 3.87 -5.80
N LEU A 84 18.07 3.54 -4.54
CA LEU A 84 17.27 2.36 -4.22
C LEU A 84 15.88 2.39 -4.87
N PHE A 85 15.19 3.53 -4.88
CA PHE A 85 13.86 3.64 -5.47
C PHE A 85 13.83 3.57 -7.01
N ASN A 86 14.99 3.72 -7.67
CA ASN A 86 15.05 3.81 -9.14
C ASN A 86 15.82 2.67 -9.81
N VAL A 87 16.63 1.90 -9.09
CA VAL A 87 17.45 0.83 -9.69
C VAL A 87 16.82 -0.53 -9.44
N PHE A 88 16.65 -1.32 -10.51
CA PHE A 88 16.17 -2.70 -10.40
C PHE A 88 17.30 -3.64 -9.92
N PRO A 89 17.01 -4.66 -9.08
CA PRO A 89 15.72 -5.01 -8.49
C PRO A 89 15.43 -4.29 -7.16
N TRP A 90 16.33 -3.42 -6.71
CA TRP A 90 16.22 -2.73 -5.42
C TRP A 90 14.92 -1.94 -5.29
N ASN A 91 14.51 -1.25 -6.35
CA ASN A 91 13.27 -0.47 -6.38
C ASN A 91 12.03 -1.28 -5.99
N LEU A 92 11.92 -2.51 -6.48
CA LEU A 92 10.81 -3.41 -6.17
C LEU A 92 10.82 -3.80 -4.69
N PHE A 93 11.97 -4.23 -4.18
CA PHE A 93 12.09 -4.65 -2.79
C PHE A 93 11.94 -3.49 -1.82
N THR A 94 12.49 -2.33 -2.15
CA THR A 94 12.32 -1.08 -1.38
C THR A 94 10.85 -0.67 -1.36
N LEU A 95 10.14 -0.69 -2.49
CA LEU A 95 8.71 -0.36 -2.54
C LEU A 95 7.88 -1.30 -1.65
N VAL A 96 8.13 -2.61 -1.76
CA VAL A 96 7.44 -3.63 -0.94
C VAL A 96 7.72 -3.44 0.54
N PHE A 97 8.99 -3.24 0.90
CA PHE A 97 9.40 -3.00 2.28
C PHE A 97 8.76 -1.72 2.82
N SER A 98 8.84 -0.61 2.08
CA SER A 98 8.22 0.66 2.46
C SER A 98 6.71 0.55 2.62
N PHE A 99 6.03 -0.21 1.76
CA PHE A 99 4.59 -0.45 1.88
C PHE A 99 4.24 -1.22 3.18
N LEU A 100 4.96 -2.30 3.48
CA LEU A 100 4.75 -3.08 4.71
C LEU A 100 5.08 -2.27 5.97
N LEU A 101 6.17 -1.50 5.92
CA LEU A 101 6.59 -0.64 7.02
C LEU A 101 5.57 0.48 7.27
N ALA A 102 5.09 1.14 6.21
CA ALA A 102 4.06 2.17 6.31
C ALA A 102 2.76 1.60 6.91
N MET A 103 2.35 0.40 6.49
CA MET A 103 1.19 -0.30 7.06
C MET A 103 1.37 -0.56 8.56
N LEU A 104 2.54 -1.06 8.98
CA LEU A 104 2.84 -1.34 10.39
C LEU A 104 2.85 -0.06 11.22
N ILE A 105 3.54 0.98 10.75
CA ILE A 105 3.60 2.29 11.42
C ILE A 105 2.21 2.90 11.55
N ALA A 106 1.45 2.95 10.45
CA ALA A 106 0.10 3.53 10.45
C ALA A 106 -0.84 2.80 11.42
N GLY A 107 -0.84 1.46 11.42
CA GLY A 107 -1.66 0.66 12.33
C GLY A 107 -1.23 0.84 13.80
N SER A 108 0.07 0.95 14.06
CA SER A 108 0.62 1.16 15.40
C SER A 108 0.30 2.54 15.95
N LEU A 109 0.47 3.59 15.14
CA LEU A 109 0.11 4.95 15.52
C LEU A 109 -1.41 5.10 15.71
N SER A 110 -2.21 4.44 14.88
CA SER A 110 -3.66 4.40 15.07
C SER A 110 -4.04 3.70 16.38
N HIS A 111 -3.34 2.63 16.76
CA HIS A 111 -3.52 1.99 18.07
C HIS A 111 -3.20 2.94 19.23
N ILE A 112 -2.05 3.61 19.15
CA ILE A 112 -1.63 4.60 20.15
C ILE A 112 -2.70 5.68 20.28
N PHE A 113 -3.26 6.14 19.17
CA PHE A 113 -4.33 7.13 19.19
C PHE A 113 -5.61 6.61 19.86
N LEU A 114 -6.02 5.35 19.63
CA LEU A 114 -7.13 4.73 20.38
C LEU A 114 -6.85 4.70 21.89
N TRP A 115 -5.59 4.46 22.28
CA TRP A 115 -5.18 4.49 23.68
C TRP A 115 -5.28 5.91 24.27
N LEU A 116 -4.83 6.93 23.53
CA LEU A 116 -4.94 8.35 23.92
C LEU A 116 -6.40 8.81 24.04
N LEU A 117 -7.30 8.26 23.23
CA LEU A 117 -8.74 8.53 23.31
C LEU A 117 -9.43 7.82 24.49
N GLY A 118 -8.74 6.97 25.24
CA GLY A 118 -9.31 6.24 26.37
C GLY A 118 -10.24 5.09 25.96
N GLU A 119 -10.15 4.60 24.72
CA GLU A 119 -11.09 3.58 24.21
C GLU A 119 -10.90 2.22 24.94
N GLU A 120 -12.02 1.66 25.42
CA GLU A 120 -12.01 0.42 26.21
C GLU A 120 -11.79 -0.83 25.34
N ARG A 121 -12.31 -0.83 24.11
CA ARG A 121 -12.27 -1.98 23.19
C ARG A 121 -10.95 -2.12 22.43
N LYS A 122 -9.89 -1.41 22.84
CA LYS A 122 -8.59 -1.36 22.15
C LYS A 122 -7.97 -2.74 21.96
N SER A 123 -7.48 -3.01 20.75
CA SER A 123 -6.82 -4.27 20.40
C SER A 123 -5.83 -4.06 19.26
N TYR A 124 -4.55 -4.24 19.55
CA TYR A 124 -3.45 -4.09 18.60
C TYR A 124 -3.58 -5.01 17.38
N PHE A 125 -3.90 -6.28 17.59
CA PHE A 125 -4.07 -7.21 16.48
C PHE A 125 -5.28 -6.89 15.60
N ARG A 126 -6.39 -6.39 16.18
CA ARG A 126 -7.55 -5.97 15.38
C ARG A 126 -7.21 -4.76 14.54
N ILE A 127 -6.54 -3.74 15.09
CA ILE A 127 -6.24 -2.54 14.31
C ILE A 127 -5.19 -2.81 13.23
N LEU A 128 -4.19 -3.65 13.50
CA LEU A 128 -3.27 -4.11 12.45
C LEU A 128 -4.01 -4.90 11.35
N GLY A 129 -4.97 -5.76 11.73
CA GLY A 129 -5.77 -6.50 10.75
C GLY A 129 -6.67 -5.59 9.92
N ILE A 130 -7.31 -4.58 10.53
CA ILE A 130 -8.07 -3.52 9.83
C ILE A 130 -7.16 -2.73 8.89
N THR A 131 -5.94 -2.42 9.34
CA THR A 131 -4.92 -1.75 8.52
C THR A 131 -4.54 -2.62 7.33
N ALA A 132 -4.35 -3.92 7.51
CA ALA A 132 -4.03 -4.85 6.42
C ALA A 132 -5.17 -4.98 5.40
N ILE A 133 -6.42 -5.21 5.83
CA ILE A 133 -7.55 -5.36 4.88
C ILE A 133 -7.83 -4.08 4.11
N SER A 134 -7.66 -2.90 4.72
CA SER A 134 -7.88 -1.63 4.04
C SER A 134 -6.73 -1.31 3.09
N ASN A 135 -5.47 -1.58 3.46
CA ASN A 135 -4.31 -1.38 2.58
C ASN A 135 -4.26 -2.37 1.41
N PHE A 136 -5.04 -3.45 1.44
CA PHE A 136 -5.24 -4.33 0.30
C PHE A 136 -5.70 -3.58 -0.95
N TYR A 137 -6.55 -2.55 -0.82
CA TYR A 137 -7.04 -1.79 -1.97
C TYR A 137 -5.98 -0.86 -2.58
N ILE A 138 -5.04 -0.37 -1.76
CA ILE A 138 -3.84 0.31 -2.26
C ILE A 138 -2.96 -0.69 -3.02
N LEU A 139 -2.72 -1.88 -2.46
CA LEU A 139 -1.97 -2.93 -3.16
C LEU A 139 -2.61 -3.30 -4.51
N LEU A 140 -3.94 -3.45 -4.54
CA LEU A 140 -4.67 -3.71 -5.79
C LEU A 140 -4.49 -2.60 -6.82
N SER A 141 -4.35 -1.34 -6.39
CA SER A 141 -4.11 -0.21 -7.32
C SER A 141 -2.77 -0.28 -8.04
N PHE A 142 -1.77 -1.00 -7.49
CA PHE A 142 -0.47 -1.17 -8.15
C PHE A 142 -0.53 -2.10 -9.37
N PHE A 143 -1.49 -3.02 -9.46
CA PHE A 143 -1.66 -3.91 -10.61
C PHE A 143 -2.04 -3.18 -11.91
N PRO A 144 -3.12 -2.37 -11.96
CA PRO A 144 -3.46 -1.62 -13.16
C PRO A 144 -2.37 -0.62 -13.53
N ILE A 145 -1.72 0.02 -12.55
CA ILE A 145 -0.57 0.90 -12.79
C ILE A 145 0.53 0.13 -13.53
N LEU A 146 0.91 -1.05 -13.02
CA LEU A 146 1.97 -1.85 -13.63
C LEU A 146 1.60 -2.37 -15.02
N LEU A 147 0.34 -2.74 -15.25
CA LEU A 147 -0.18 -3.12 -16.57
C LEU A 147 -0.09 -1.95 -17.55
N LEU A 148 -0.56 -0.76 -17.14
CA LEU A 148 -0.51 0.46 -17.94
C LEU A 148 0.93 0.80 -18.34
N PHE A 149 1.89 0.70 -17.41
CA PHE A 149 3.31 0.94 -17.69
C PHE A 149 3.93 -0.03 -18.71
N ASN A 150 3.42 -1.26 -18.79
CA ASN A 150 3.93 -2.25 -19.73
C ASN A 150 3.36 -2.07 -21.14
N ILE A 151 2.07 -1.72 -21.26
CA ILE A 151 1.42 -1.52 -22.56
C ILE A 151 1.66 -0.13 -23.15
N ALA A 152 2.13 0.83 -22.34
CA ALA A 152 2.39 2.19 -22.80
C ALA A 152 3.46 2.24 -23.91
N PRO A 153 3.15 2.82 -25.08
CA PRO A 153 4.13 3.02 -26.15
C PRO A 153 5.32 3.87 -25.71
N ALA A 154 6.51 3.64 -26.28
CA ALA A 154 7.70 4.44 -25.98
C ALA A 154 7.48 5.95 -26.24
N SER A 155 6.67 6.28 -27.26
CA SER A 155 6.30 7.65 -27.60
C SER A 155 5.57 8.43 -26.50
N PHE A 156 5.02 7.74 -25.48
CA PHE A 156 4.42 8.40 -24.33
C PHE A 156 5.46 9.04 -23.40
N ARG A 157 6.74 8.66 -23.52
CA ARG A 157 7.83 9.21 -22.70
C ARG A 157 8.53 10.40 -23.35
N GLU A 158 8.40 10.52 -24.67
CA GLU A 158 9.02 11.58 -25.47
C GLU A 158 8.11 12.81 -25.58
N ASP A 159 6.80 12.61 -25.44
CA ASP A 159 5.77 13.65 -25.52
C ASP A 159 5.26 14.01 -24.11
N THR A 160 5.49 15.25 -23.71
CA THR A 160 5.10 15.75 -22.38
C THR A 160 3.60 15.60 -22.11
N PHE A 161 2.73 15.85 -23.09
CA PHE A 161 1.28 15.73 -22.90
C PHE A 161 0.88 14.28 -22.66
N LYS A 162 1.46 13.34 -23.41
CA LYS A 162 1.19 11.90 -23.23
C LYS A 162 1.75 11.39 -21.91
N LEU A 163 2.92 11.87 -21.48
CA LEU A 163 3.51 11.53 -20.20
C LEU A 163 2.63 12.01 -19.04
N VAL A 164 2.17 13.25 -19.08
CA VAL A 164 1.28 13.83 -18.06
C VAL A 164 -0.05 13.07 -18.00
N PHE A 165 -0.66 12.78 -19.15
CA PHE A 165 -1.89 12.00 -19.20
C PHE A 165 -1.71 10.60 -18.58
N PHE A 166 -0.62 9.92 -18.93
CA PHE A 166 -0.29 8.60 -18.41
C PHE A 166 -0.04 8.59 -16.90
N LEU A 167 0.72 9.57 -16.39
CA LEU A 167 0.94 9.75 -14.95
C LEU A 167 -0.37 10.07 -14.23
N SER A 168 -1.26 10.85 -14.84
CA SER A 168 -2.57 11.19 -14.28
C SER A 168 -3.48 9.97 -14.17
N LEU A 169 -3.51 9.10 -15.19
CA LEU A 169 -4.24 7.82 -15.14
C LEU A 169 -3.75 6.93 -13.99
N ASN A 170 -2.43 6.80 -13.84
CA ASN A 170 -1.87 6.06 -12.70
C ASN A 170 -2.24 6.69 -11.35
N GLY A 171 -2.24 8.03 -11.30
CA GLY A 171 -2.67 8.81 -10.14
C GLY A 171 -4.13 8.53 -9.76
N ILE A 172 -5.03 8.39 -10.72
CA ILE A 172 -6.45 8.08 -10.48
C ILE A 172 -6.60 6.72 -9.81
N PHE A 173 -5.90 5.68 -10.28
CA PHE A 173 -5.96 4.34 -9.65
C PHE A 173 -5.44 4.36 -8.22
N LEU A 174 -4.30 5.05 -7.98
CA LEU A 174 -3.73 5.16 -6.65
C LEU A 174 -4.66 5.95 -5.71
N LEU A 175 -5.24 7.05 -6.19
CA LEU A 175 -6.20 7.86 -5.43
C LEU A 175 -7.45 7.07 -5.07
N ALA A 176 -8.00 6.31 -6.03
CA ALA A 176 -9.14 5.43 -5.77
C ALA A 176 -8.81 4.36 -4.71
N GLY A 177 -7.62 3.76 -4.79
CA GLY A 177 -7.12 2.81 -3.78
C GLY A 177 -7.02 3.44 -2.39
N PHE A 178 -6.51 4.68 -2.31
CA PHE A 178 -6.38 5.43 -1.06
C PHE A 178 -7.74 5.82 -0.46
N LEU A 179 -8.68 6.27 -1.29
CA LEU A 179 -10.06 6.59 -0.86
C LEU A 179 -10.78 5.35 -0.33
N LEU A 180 -10.69 4.22 -1.04
CA LEU A 180 -11.25 2.94 -0.58
C LEU A 180 -10.60 2.49 0.73
N GLN A 181 -9.28 2.61 0.85
CA GLN A 181 -8.56 2.32 2.08
C GLN A 181 -9.11 3.14 3.25
N ALA A 182 -9.25 4.46 3.07
CA ALA A 182 -9.74 5.36 4.11
C ALA A 182 -11.17 5.00 4.56
N ILE A 183 -12.08 4.84 3.60
CA ILE A 183 -13.50 4.52 3.86
C ILE A 183 -13.62 3.21 4.62
N LEU A 184 -12.93 2.16 4.16
CA LEU A 184 -13.04 0.83 4.75
C LEU A 184 -12.31 0.72 6.09
N PHE A 185 -11.20 1.44 6.26
CA PHE A 185 -10.52 1.55 7.55
C PHE A 185 -11.41 2.21 8.59
N MET A 186 -12.00 3.37 8.27
CA MET A 186 -12.93 4.07 9.17
C MET A 186 -14.15 3.21 9.49
N LYS A 187 -14.70 2.49 8.52
CA LYS A 187 -15.80 1.55 8.74
C LYS A 187 -15.41 0.44 9.72
N GLY A 188 -14.21 -0.13 9.55
CA GLY A 188 -13.64 -1.11 10.48
C GLY A 188 -13.49 -0.55 11.90
N LEU A 189 -12.99 0.69 12.03
CA LEU A 189 -12.85 1.34 13.33
C LEU A 189 -14.19 1.51 14.05
N LYS A 190 -15.20 2.02 13.34
CA LYS A 190 -16.55 2.25 13.90
C LYS A 190 -17.16 0.94 14.40
N SER A 191 -17.12 -0.12 13.60
CA SER A 191 -17.74 -1.39 13.97
C SER A 191 -16.96 -2.17 15.04
N CYS A 192 -15.63 -2.22 14.94
CA CYS A 192 -14.82 -3.03 15.86
C CYS A 192 -14.54 -2.35 17.20
N PHE A 193 -14.45 -1.01 17.22
CA PHE A 193 -14.10 -0.25 18.42
C PHE A 193 -15.25 0.63 18.93
N GLY A 194 -16.37 0.73 18.21
CA GLY A 194 -17.53 1.53 18.64
C GLY A 194 -17.33 3.03 18.50
N LEU A 195 -16.38 3.47 17.66
CA LEU A 195 -16.09 4.88 17.48
C LEU A 195 -17.23 5.59 16.75
N ASN A 196 -17.48 6.85 17.11
CA ASN A 196 -18.24 7.75 16.25
C ASN A 196 -17.40 8.16 15.01
N THR A 197 -18.05 8.76 14.01
CA THR A 197 -17.38 9.14 12.75
C THR A 197 -16.19 10.09 12.98
N GLY A 198 -16.32 11.08 13.87
CA GLY A 198 -15.23 12.04 14.16
C GLY A 198 -13.99 11.37 14.73
N LYS A 199 -14.14 10.53 15.76
CA LYS A 199 -13.04 9.75 16.33
C LYS A 199 -12.41 8.80 15.30
N ALA A 200 -13.22 8.18 14.44
CA ALA A 200 -12.71 7.30 13.39
C ALA A 200 -11.86 8.05 12.35
N VAL A 201 -12.31 9.24 11.92
CA VAL A 201 -11.55 10.13 11.02
C VAL A 201 -10.24 10.53 11.67
N LEU A 202 -10.27 11.02 12.91
CA LEU A 202 -9.07 11.44 13.64
C LEU A 202 -8.07 10.29 13.82
N THR A 203 -8.56 9.09 14.15
CA THR A 203 -7.72 7.90 14.29
C THR A 203 -7.05 7.52 12.97
N TRP A 204 -7.78 7.58 11.85
CA TRP A 204 -7.23 7.32 10.52
C TRP A 204 -6.24 8.39 10.07
N SER A 205 -6.53 9.66 10.33
CA SER A 205 -5.67 10.78 9.91
C SER A 205 -4.46 10.97 10.80
N PHE A 206 -4.45 10.46 12.02
CA PHE A 206 -3.39 10.69 13.00
C PHE A 206 -1.99 10.30 12.49
N PRO A 207 -1.76 9.11 11.88
CA PRO A 207 -0.46 8.78 11.31
C PRO A 207 0.00 9.78 10.22
N LEU A 208 -0.94 10.25 9.39
CA LEU A 208 -0.66 11.22 8.32
C LEU A 208 -0.31 12.59 8.89
N ALA A 209 -1.09 13.06 9.87
CA ALA A 209 -0.85 14.33 10.55
C ALA A 209 0.50 14.34 11.26
N LEU A 210 0.84 13.25 11.95
CA LEU A 210 2.15 13.10 12.61
C LEU A 210 3.29 13.09 11.59
N PHE A 211 3.12 12.40 10.47
CA PHE A 211 4.12 12.38 9.40
C PHE A 211 4.37 13.78 8.81
N VAL A 212 3.30 14.53 8.49
CA VAL A 212 3.40 15.91 7.99
C VAL A 212 4.06 16.83 9.02
N PHE A 213 3.70 16.68 10.30
CA PHE A 213 4.29 17.45 11.40
C PHE A 213 5.80 17.18 11.53
N LEU A 214 6.22 15.92 11.51
CA LEU A 214 7.63 15.53 11.59
C LEU A 214 8.44 16.06 10.39
N ILE A 215 7.89 15.97 9.18
CA ILE A 215 8.52 16.55 7.98
C ILE A 215 8.70 18.06 8.15
N THR A 216 7.63 18.76 8.57
CA THR A 216 7.65 20.22 8.71
C THR A 216 8.69 20.69 9.73
N ILE A 217 8.91 19.94 10.81
CA ILE A 217 9.96 20.22 11.78
C ILE A 217 11.34 19.91 11.21
N SER A 218 11.50 18.80 10.48
CA SER A 218 12.79 18.41 9.89
C SER A 218 13.28 19.33 8.76
N LEU A 219 12.37 20.09 8.15
CA LEU A 219 12.68 21.06 7.10
C LEU A 219 13.07 22.44 7.67
N LYS A 220 12.97 22.63 8.98
CA LYS A 220 13.47 23.80 9.69
C LYS A 220 14.85 23.52 10.27
#